data_AF-A0A1H7HXW8-F1
#
_entry.id   AF-A0A1H7HXW8-F1
#
_cell.length_a   1.000
_cell.length_b   1.000
_cell.length_c   1.000
_cell.angle_alpha   90.00
_cell.angle_beta   90.00
_cell.angle_gamma   90.00
#
_symmetry.space_group_name_H-M   'P 1'
#
loop_
_entity.id
_entity.type
_entity.pdbx_description
1 polymer ?
#
loop_
_entity_poly.entity_id
_entity_poly.type
_entity_poly.pdbx_seq_one_letter_code
_entity_poly.pdbx_strand_id
1 'polypeptide(L)'
;MIILIIFFSIIVLLYFGVKISLIYDKTDSKLEGCLQISILRKIKIYTLNLSSLNKDKKNDENEKKTNNDIKQLFKLLKPCFGPFKLFLKSFMKCIKVQNLENHLIFGMDSYTDTAKYIGYIWSFIIIINSSHKNAKLSAEPSFNGIVFDVNGINELEINILKLIPPVLRLISKKEVRTLIKEVKK
;
A
#
# COMPACT_ATOMS: atom_id res chain seq x y z
N MET A 1 13.46 -5.38 -38.88
CA MET A 1 14.20 -6.02 -37.77
C MET A 1 14.25 -5.14 -36.51
N ILE A 2 14.65 -3.86 -36.64
CA ILE A 2 14.76 -2.91 -35.51
C ILE A 2 13.45 -2.74 -34.71
N ILE A 3 12.31 -2.59 -35.37
CA ILE A 3 11.01 -2.45 -34.71
C ILE A 3 10.66 -3.68 -33.85
N LEU A 4 11.00 -4.88 -34.34
CA LEU A 4 10.72 -6.14 -33.66
C LEU A 4 11.59 -6.30 -32.40
N ILE A 5 12.84 -5.84 -32.47
CA ILE A 5 13.78 -5.81 -31.34
C ILE A 5 13.29 -4.82 -30.27
N ILE A 6 12.83 -3.63 -30.67
CA ILE A 6 12.27 -2.63 -29.75
C ILE A 6 11.02 -3.19 -29.05
N PHE A 7 10.11 -3.80 -29.81
CA PHE A 7 8.90 -4.41 -29.26
C PHE A 7 9.23 -5.53 -28.26
N PHE A 8 10.18 -6.40 -28.58
CA PHE A 8 10.63 -7.45 -27.68
C PHE A 8 11.27 -6.88 -26.40
N SER A 9 12.09 -5.83 -26.52
CA SER A 9 12.68 -5.13 -25.37
C SER A 9 11.62 -4.55 -24.43
N ILE A 10 10.54 -3.98 -24.99
CA ILE A 10 9.41 -3.44 -24.22
C ILE A 10 8.68 -4.56 -23.47
N ILE A 11 8.43 -5.70 -24.12
CA ILE A 11 7.78 -6.86 -23.49
C ILE A 11 8.62 -7.39 -22.34
N VAL A 12 9.94 -7.51 -22.52
CA VAL A 12 10.85 -7.97 -21.46
C VAL A 12 10.80 -7.02 -20.25
N LEU A 13 10.80 -5.71 -20.50
CA LEU A 13 10.67 -4.70 -19.44
C LEU A 13 9.35 -4.81 -18.68
N LEU A 14 8.23 -5.02 -19.40
CA LEU A 14 6.91 -5.23 -18.81
C LEU A 14 6.80 -6.55 -18.04
N TYR A 15 7.54 -7.59 -18.45
CA TYR A 15 7.56 -8.90 -17.81
C TYR A 15 8.25 -8.88 -16.45
N PHE A 16 9.40 -8.19 -16.33
CA PHE A 16 10.14 -8.10 -15.07
C PHE A 16 9.41 -7.31 -13.98
N GLY A 17 8.46 -6.44 -14.36
CA GLY A 17 7.61 -5.72 -13.43
C GLY A 17 8.33 -4.63 -12.61
N VAL A 18 7.65 -4.16 -11.57
CA VAL A 18 8.12 -3.12 -10.65
C VAL A 18 8.28 -3.71 -9.26
N LYS A 19 9.42 -3.47 -8.61
CA LYS A 19 9.65 -3.77 -7.20
C LYS A 19 9.45 -2.51 -6.37
N ILE A 20 8.63 -2.60 -5.33
CA ILE A 20 8.41 -1.57 -4.33
C ILE A 20 8.99 -2.11 -3.02
N SER A 21 10.00 -1.43 -2.47
CA SER A 21 10.56 -1.72 -1.17
C SER A 21 10.23 -0.57 -0.22
N LEU A 22 9.62 -0.87 0.90
CA LEU A 22 9.33 0.08 1.97
C LEU A 22 10.04 -0.40 3.23
N ILE A 23 11.00 0.39 3.67
CA ILE A 23 11.68 0.20 4.95
C ILE A 23 11.20 1.33 5.85
N TYR A 24 10.75 1.02 7.04
CA TYR A 24 10.33 2.02 8.01
C TYR A 24 10.72 1.62 9.40
N ASP A 25 10.95 2.63 10.23
CA ASP A 25 11.20 2.51 11.65
C ASP A 25 10.50 3.67 12.35
N LYS A 26 9.52 3.33 13.16
CA LYS A 26 8.82 4.26 14.02
C LYS A 26 9.17 3.89 15.46
N THR A 27 9.91 4.77 16.11
CA THR A 27 10.22 4.70 17.54
C THR A 27 9.74 5.98 18.21
N ASP A 28 8.88 5.85 19.21
CA ASP A 28 8.21 6.96 19.90
C ASP A 28 7.44 7.87 18.91
N SER A 29 7.82 9.15 18.87
CA SER A 29 7.26 10.20 18.01
C SER A 29 8.00 10.34 16.69
N LYS A 30 9.14 9.66 16.52
CA LYS A 30 9.96 9.75 15.32
C LYS A 30 9.56 8.65 14.35
N LEU A 31 9.20 9.05 13.14
CA LEU A 31 8.94 8.14 12.05
C LEU A 31 9.98 8.37 10.96
N GLU A 32 10.85 7.39 10.81
CA GLU A 32 11.81 7.32 9.73
C GLU A 32 11.38 6.24 8.74
N GLY A 33 11.59 6.49 7.46
CA GLY A 33 11.20 5.54 6.45
C GLY A 33 11.75 5.90 5.10
N CYS A 34 12.01 4.88 4.30
CA CYS A 34 12.50 4.96 2.95
C CYS A 34 11.60 4.10 2.06
N LEU A 35 10.86 4.76 1.18
CA LEU A 35 10.12 4.11 0.11
C LEU A 35 10.98 4.14 -1.16
N GLN A 36 11.32 2.97 -1.68
CA GLN A 36 12.10 2.81 -2.89
C GLN A 36 11.28 2.08 -3.96
N ILE A 37 11.21 2.65 -5.16
CA ILE A 37 10.60 2.02 -6.33
C ILE A 37 11.70 1.70 -7.34
N SER A 38 11.75 0.44 -7.77
CA SER A 38 12.77 -0.07 -8.70
C SER A 38 12.12 -0.82 -9.87
N ILE A 39 12.58 -0.59 -11.11
CA ILE A 39 12.18 -1.35 -12.30
C ILE A 39 13.29 -2.35 -12.67
N LEU A 40 12.94 -3.42 -13.39
CA LEU A 40 13.85 -4.53 -13.70
C LEU A 40 14.52 -5.12 -12.45
N ARG A 41 13.84 -5.01 -11.29
CA ARG A 41 14.32 -5.41 -9.96
C ARG A 41 15.57 -4.70 -9.42
N LYS A 42 16.32 -3.96 -10.25
CA LYS A 42 17.61 -3.35 -9.89
C LYS A 42 17.70 -1.84 -10.12
N ILE A 43 16.96 -1.31 -11.09
CA ILE A 43 17.07 0.10 -11.46
C ILE A 43 16.18 0.92 -10.53
N LYS A 44 16.79 1.62 -9.57
CA LYS A 44 16.08 2.54 -8.66
C LYS A 44 15.63 3.76 -9.45
N ILE A 45 14.33 4.06 -9.40
CA ILE A 45 13.75 5.21 -10.12
C ILE A 45 13.33 6.29 -9.14
N TYR A 46 12.81 5.87 -7.99
CA TYR A 46 12.28 6.78 -7.01
C TYR A 46 12.70 6.33 -5.61
N THR A 47 13.12 7.29 -4.80
CA THR A 47 13.42 7.10 -3.39
C THR A 47 12.82 8.28 -2.65
N LEU A 48 11.92 8.00 -1.71
CA LEU A 48 11.29 9.00 -0.87
C LEU A 48 11.61 8.65 0.58
N ASN A 49 12.25 9.60 1.26
CA ASN A 49 12.54 9.51 2.68
C ASN A 49 11.42 10.23 3.45
N LEU A 50 10.75 9.54 4.37
CA LEU A 50 9.66 10.12 5.15
C LEU A 50 10.15 11.13 6.20
N SER A 51 11.40 11.02 6.65
CA SER A 51 11.99 11.94 7.63
C SER A 51 12.07 13.39 7.14
N SER A 52 12.15 13.62 5.82
CA SER A 52 12.22 14.96 5.23
C SER A 52 10.86 15.63 4.98
N LEU A 53 9.74 14.89 5.05
CA LEU A 53 8.42 15.46 4.75
C LEU A 53 7.86 16.34 5.89
N ASN A 54 8.36 16.14 7.12
CA ASN A 54 7.85 16.80 8.32
C ASN A 54 8.25 18.28 8.45
N LYS A 55 9.03 18.85 7.52
CA LYS A 55 9.45 20.26 7.57
C LYS A 55 8.52 21.24 6.84
N ASP A 56 7.66 20.80 5.91
CA ASP A 56 6.95 21.71 4.99
C ASP A 56 5.42 21.68 5.06
N LYS A 57 4.80 21.26 6.17
CA LYS A 57 3.35 21.40 6.36
C LYS A 57 3.00 22.02 7.69
N LYS A 58 3.23 23.32 7.80
CA LYS A 58 2.51 24.19 8.73
C LYS A 58 1.58 25.11 7.94
N ASN A 59 0.30 25.02 8.31
CA ASN A 59 -0.80 25.92 8.04
C ASN A 59 -1.36 25.94 6.61
N ASP A 60 -2.53 25.33 6.46
CA ASP A 60 -3.69 26.07 5.96
C ASP A 60 -4.95 25.54 6.64
N GLU A 61 -5.41 26.28 7.66
CA GLU A 61 -6.75 26.21 8.19
C GLU A 61 -7.71 26.79 7.14
N ASN A 62 -8.57 25.95 6.55
CA ASN A 62 -9.87 26.37 6.02
C ASN A 62 -10.70 25.14 5.59
N GLU A 63 -11.31 24.42 6.54
CA GLU A 63 -12.32 23.41 6.24
C GLU A 63 -13.69 23.78 6.84
N LYS A 64 -14.43 24.61 6.09
CA LYS A 64 -15.89 24.61 6.05
C LYS A 64 -16.37 24.59 4.59
N LYS A 65 -16.06 23.49 3.92
CA LYS A 65 -16.64 23.00 2.66
C LYS A 65 -16.65 21.48 2.75
N THR A 66 -17.67 20.69 2.50
CA THR A 66 -19.09 20.89 2.18
C THR A 66 -19.67 19.47 2.34
N ASN A 67 -20.60 19.24 3.26
CA ASN A 67 -21.23 17.91 3.42
C ASN A 67 -22.01 17.49 2.14
N ASN A 68 -22.38 18.45 1.29
CA ASN A 68 -23.01 18.21 -0.01
C ASN A 68 -22.04 17.70 -1.08
N ASP A 69 -20.79 18.15 -1.11
CA ASP A 69 -19.81 17.75 -2.13
C ASP A 69 -19.39 16.30 -1.94
N ILE A 70 -19.24 15.86 -0.68
CA ILE A 70 -18.94 14.45 -0.33
C ILE A 70 -20.11 13.54 -0.74
N LYS A 71 -21.36 13.96 -0.51
CA LYS A 71 -22.54 13.19 -0.91
C LYS A 71 -22.66 13.08 -2.43
N GLN A 72 -22.33 14.14 -3.17
CA GLN A 72 -22.30 14.11 -4.63
C GLN A 72 -21.21 13.17 -5.14
N LEU A 73 -19.98 13.28 -4.64
CA LEU A 73 -18.89 12.35 -4.97
C LEU A 73 -19.26 10.90 -4.68
N PHE A 74 -19.84 10.61 -3.52
CA PHE A 74 -20.24 9.25 -3.15
C PHE A 74 -21.32 8.68 -4.09
N LYS A 75 -22.28 9.51 -4.54
CA LYS A 75 -23.29 9.09 -5.52
C LYS A 75 -22.66 8.69 -6.86
N LEU A 76 -21.61 9.39 -7.29
CA LEU A 76 -20.88 9.09 -8.54
C LEU A 76 -19.97 7.85 -8.39
N LEU A 77 -19.36 7.66 -7.21
CA LEU A 77 -18.46 6.53 -6.91
C LEU A 77 -19.21 5.22 -6.63
N LYS A 78 -20.40 5.27 -6.02
CA LYS A 78 -21.22 4.10 -5.66
C LYS A 78 -21.41 3.09 -6.80
N PRO A 79 -21.83 3.47 -8.02
CA PRO A 79 -21.98 2.52 -9.13
C PRO A 79 -20.63 1.91 -9.59
N CYS A 80 -19.50 2.56 -9.32
CA CYS A 80 -18.18 2.04 -9.66
C CYS A 80 -17.63 1.02 -8.65
N PHE A 81 -18.25 0.88 -7.48
CA PHE A 81 -17.75 0.04 -6.39
C PHE A 81 -17.64 -1.44 -6.77
N GLY A 82 -18.64 -1.98 -7.47
CA GLY A 82 -18.63 -3.37 -7.95
C GLY A 82 -17.46 -3.65 -8.91
N PRO A 83 -17.36 -2.93 -10.03
CA PRO A 83 -16.21 -2.98 -10.93
C PRO A 83 -14.87 -2.81 -10.22
N PHE A 84 -14.77 -1.84 -9.30
CA PHE A 84 -13.56 -1.54 -8.57
C PHE A 84 -13.16 -2.69 -7.62
N LYS A 85 -14.11 -3.31 -6.93
CA LYS A 85 -13.85 -4.47 -6.06
C LYS A 85 -13.31 -5.66 -6.87
N LEU A 86 -13.88 -5.92 -8.05
CA LEU A 86 -13.39 -6.98 -8.95
C LEU A 86 -11.98 -6.67 -9.47
N PHE A 87 -11.73 -5.40 -9.80
CA PHE A 87 -10.39 -4.94 -10.15
C PHE A 87 -9.42 -5.15 -8.99
N LEU A 88 -9.75 -4.72 -7.77
CA LEU A 88 -8.88 -4.88 -6.60
C LEU A 88 -8.55 -6.34 -6.33
N LYS A 89 -9.53 -7.25 -6.42
CA LYS A 89 -9.28 -8.70 -6.29
C LYS A 89 -8.32 -9.23 -7.35
N SER A 90 -8.40 -8.71 -8.58
CA SER A 90 -7.50 -9.10 -9.68
C SER A 90 -6.12 -8.45 -9.54
N PHE A 91 -6.08 -7.20 -9.08
CA PHE A 91 -4.88 -6.43 -8.77
C PHE A 91 -4.03 -7.14 -7.73
N MET A 92 -4.64 -7.61 -6.63
CA MET A 92 -3.92 -8.36 -5.59
C MET A 92 -3.22 -9.62 -6.12
N LYS A 93 -3.76 -10.28 -7.17
CA LYS A 93 -3.11 -11.42 -7.82
C LYS A 93 -1.89 -11.05 -8.67
N CYS A 94 -1.74 -9.78 -9.01
CA CYS A 94 -0.61 -9.25 -9.75
C CYS A 94 0.57 -8.90 -8.84
N ILE A 95 0.33 -8.84 -7.52
CA ILE A 95 1.33 -8.54 -6.51
C ILE A 95 1.90 -9.85 -5.96
N LYS A 96 3.22 -9.94 -5.94
CA LYS A 96 3.97 -10.99 -5.27
C LYS A 96 4.67 -10.38 -4.06
N VAL A 97 4.36 -10.90 -2.88
CA VAL A 97 5.04 -10.53 -1.63
C VAL A 97 6.41 -11.23 -1.62
N GLN A 98 7.50 -10.47 -1.73
CA GLN A 98 8.85 -11.00 -1.67
C GLN A 98 9.34 -11.11 -0.23
N ASN A 99 9.11 -10.07 0.56
CA ASN A 99 9.39 -10.04 1.99
C ASN A 99 8.32 -9.19 2.68
N LEU A 100 7.81 -9.64 3.81
CA LEU A 100 6.87 -8.88 4.64
C LEU A 100 7.29 -9.08 6.10
N GLU A 101 8.31 -8.34 6.51
CA GLU A 101 8.90 -8.45 7.83
C GLU A 101 8.52 -7.21 8.63
N ASN A 102 7.77 -7.38 9.71
CA ASN A 102 7.38 -6.26 10.56
C ASN A 102 7.36 -6.70 12.01
N HIS A 103 7.85 -5.82 12.88
CA HIS A 103 7.83 -6.02 14.32
C HIS A 103 7.12 -4.84 14.97
N LEU A 104 6.16 -5.15 15.83
CA LEU A 104 5.33 -4.20 16.55
C LEU A 104 5.63 -4.29 18.05
N ILE A 105 6.00 -3.19 18.67
CA ILE A 105 6.05 -3.07 20.12
C ILE A 105 4.81 -2.30 20.56
N PHE A 106 3.99 -2.94 21.39
CA PHE A 106 2.70 -2.42 21.79
C PHE A 106 2.57 -2.35 23.31
N GLY A 107 2.32 -1.16 23.83
CA GLY A 107 2.06 -0.90 25.24
C GLY A 107 0.92 0.08 25.40
N MET A 108 0.09 -0.13 26.42
CA MET A 108 -0.98 0.79 26.81
C MET A 108 -0.84 1.18 28.28
N ASP A 109 -1.65 2.14 28.72
CA ASP A 109 -1.65 2.62 30.11
C ASP A 109 -1.85 1.50 31.15
N SER A 110 -2.63 0.48 30.80
CA SER A 110 -2.88 -0.67 31.66
C SER A 110 -2.15 -1.92 31.18
N TYR A 111 -1.50 -2.62 32.12
CA TYR A 111 -0.90 -3.94 31.90
C TYR A 111 -1.93 -4.97 31.40
N THR A 112 -3.15 -4.95 31.95
CA THR A 112 -4.20 -5.92 31.58
C THR A 112 -4.64 -5.72 30.15
N ASP A 113 -4.79 -4.46 29.74
CA ASP A 113 -5.23 -4.15 28.40
C ASP A 113 -4.11 -4.44 27.40
N THR A 114 -2.87 -4.10 27.72
CA THR A 114 -1.68 -4.48 26.92
C THR A 114 -1.66 -5.98 26.66
N ALA A 115 -1.83 -6.81 27.69
CA ALA A 115 -1.89 -8.27 27.57
C ALA A 115 -3.08 -8.77 26.73
N LYS A 116 -4.25 -8.12 26.86
CA LYS A 116 -5.44 -8.48 26.08
C LYS A 116 -5.25 -8.20 24.59
N TYR A 117 -4.79 -6.99 24.24
CA TYR A 117 -4.64 -6.58 22.85
C TYR A 117 -3.44 -7.25 22.17
N ILE A 118 -2.33 -7.48 22.88
CA ILE A 118 -1.22 -8.26 22.30
C ILE A 118 -1.66 -9.68 21.94
N GLY A 119 -2.54 -10.31 22.74
CA GLY A 119 -3.13 -11.61 22.41
C GLY A 119 -3.95 -11.58 21.11
N TYR A 120 -4.75 -10.53 20.90
CA TYR A 120 -5.47 -10.35 19.62
C TYR A 120 -4.52 -10.11 18.45
N ILE A 121 -3.48 -9.28 18.64
CA ILE A 121 -2.46 -8.99 17.63
C ILE A 121 -1.73 -10.27 17.23
N TRP A 122 -1.28 -11.08 18.20
CA TRP A 122 -0.63 -12.36 17.93
C TRP A 122 -1.53 -13.32 17.18
N SER A 123 -2.80 -13.43 17.57
CA SER A 123 -3.78 -14.26 16.86
C SER A 123 -3.88 -13.88 15.38
N PHE A 124 -3.91 -12.58 15.09
CA PHE A 124 -3.95 -12.07 13.72
C PHE A 124 -2.63 -12.31 12.96
N ILE A 125 -1.48 -12.09 13.62
CA ILE A 125 -0.14 -12.34 13.07
C ILE A 125 0.02 -13.79 12.63
N ILE A 126 -0.44 -14.75 13.45
CA ILE A 126 -0.37 -16.18 13.13
C ILE A 126 -1.11 -16.49 11.83
N ILE A 127 -2.29 -15.91 11.62
CA ILE A 127 -3.08 -16.09 10.40
C ILE A 127 -2.31 -15.59 9.17
N ILE A 128 -1.68 -14.41 9.26
CA ILE A 128 -0.94 -13.83 8.14
C ILE A 128 0.33 -14.62 7.84
N ASN A 129 1.14 -14.91 8.87
CA ASN A 129 2.39 -15.66 8.74
C ASN A 129 2.12 -17.07 8.18
N SER A 130 1.01 -17.69 8.56
CA SER A 130 0.61 -19.01 8.02
C SER A 130 0.12 -18.93 6.57
N SER A 131 -0.54 -17.82 6.19
CA SER A 131 -1.07 -17.63 4.83
C SER A 131 0.01 -17.29 3.80
N HIS A 132 1.12 -16.68 4.25
CA HIS A 132 2.18 -16.19 3.38
C HIS A 132 3.55 -16.64 3.86
N LYS A 133 4.20 -17.55 3.11
CA LYS A 133 5.56 -18.07 3.45
C LYS A 133 6.64 -16.99 3.62
N ASN A 134 6.45 -15.83 2.99
CA ASN A 134 7.40 -14.72 3.01
C ASN A 134 7.00 -13.63 4.03
N ALA A 135 6.01 -13.90 4.89
CA ALA A 135 5.60 -13.01 5.96
C ALA A 135 6.23 -13.43 7.29
N LYS A 136 6.87 -12.46 7.94
CA LYS A 136 7.50 -12.54 9.26
C LYS A 136 7.00 -11.37 10.09
N LEU A 137 5.74 -11.46 10.50
CA LEU A 137 5.17 -10.50 11.43
C LEU A 137 5.43 -10.97 12.86
N SER A 138 5.76 -10.04 13.75
CA SER A 138 5.95 -10.30 15.17
C SER A 138 5.44 -9.12 15.97
N ALA A 139 5.10 -9.37 17.23
CA ALA A 139 4.75 -8.30 18.15
C ALA A 139 5.27 -8.61 19.55
N GLU A 140 5.63 -7.57 20.28
CA GLU A 140 6.10 -7.64 21.65
C GLU A 140 5.25 -6.70 22.53
N PRO A 141 4.82 -7.15 23.72
CA PRO A 141 4.16 -6.26 24.67
C PRO A 141 5.20 -5.39 25.39
N SER A 142 4.95 -4.08 25.45
CA SER A 142 5.66 -3.16 26.34
C SER A 142 4.79 -2.81 27.53
N PHE A 143 5.32 -3.03 28.72
CA PHE A 143 4.64 -2.74 29.97
C PHE A 143 5.14 -1.42 30.61
N ASN A 144 6.01 -0.70 29.91
CA ASN A 144 6.60 0.56 30.36
C ASN A 144 5.78 1.78 29.92
N GLY A 145 4.45 1.67 29.90
CA GLY A 145 3.51 2.71 29.50
C GLY A 145 3.02 2.63 28.05
N ILE A 146 2.44 3.72 27.55
CA ILE A 146 1.88 3.78 26.19
C ILE A 146 3.01 3.79 25.15
N VAL A 147 3.12 2.71 24.38
CA VAL A 147 4.10 2.56 23.30
C VAL A 147 3.41 2.01 22.06
N PHE A 148 3.71 2.58 20.90
CA PHE A 148 3.26 2.04 19.62
C PHE A 148 4.41 2.21 18.62
N ASP A 149 5.36 1.30 18.69
CA ASP A 149 6.55 1.34 17.84
C ASP A 149 6.47 0.23 16.81
N VAL A 150 6.84 0.56 15.58
CA VAL A 150 6.73 -0.39 14.47
C VAL A 150 7.93 -0.20 13.58
N ASN A 151 8.64 -1.29 13.33
CA ASN A 151 9.66 -1.32 12.30
C ASN A 151 9.35 -2.44 11.32
N GLY A 152 9.86 -2.29 10.10
CA GLY A 152 9.62 -3.31 9.10
C GLY A 152 10.26 -3.07 7.75
N ILE A 153 10.42 -4.17 7.04
CA ILE A 153 10.92 -4.26 5.68
C ILE A 153 9.86 -4.97 4.84
N ASN A 154 9.28 -4.25 3.90
CA ASN A 154 8.22 -4.74 3.04
C ASN A 154 8.65 -4.64 1.59
N GLU A 155 8.75 -5.78 0.92
CA GLU A 155 9.15 -5.89 -0.46
C GLU A 155 8.04 -6.52 -1.28
N LEU A 156 7.48 -5.74 -2.19
CA LEU A 156 6.39 -6.12 -3.07
C LEU A 156 6.86 -6.07 -4.52
N GLU A 157 6.54 -7.08 -5.30
CA GLU A 157 6.79 -7.11 -6.74
C GLU A 157 5.45 -7.10 -7.48
N ILE A 158 5.25 -6.10 -8.33
CA ILE A 158 4.05 -5.94 -9.15
C ILE A 158 4.39 -6.37 -10.58
N ASN A 159 3.70 -7.40 -11.06
CA ASN A 159 3.83 -7.81 -12.45
C ASN A 159 2.94 -6.91 -13.34
N ILE A 160 3.57 -6.00 -14.09
CA ILE A 160 2.86 -5.04 -14.95
C ILE A 160 2.08 -5.76 -16.06
N LEU A 161 2.67 -6.80 -16.66
CA LEU A 161 2.02 -7.57 -17.73
C LEU A 161 0.70 -8.19 -17.25
N LYS A 162 0.68 -8.77 -16.05
CA LYS A 162 -0.54 -9.32 -15.43
C LYS A 162 -1.55 -8.25 -15.00
N LEU A 163 -1.09 -7.01 -14.78
CA LEU A 163 -1.93 -5.88 -14.40
C LEU A 163 -2.70 -5.28 -15.60
N ILE A 164 -2.19 -5.43 -16.83
CA ILE A 164 -2.83 -4.89 -18.04
C ILE A 164 -4.27 -5.39 -18.21
N PRO A 165 -4.58 -6.71 -18.20
CA PRO A 165 -5.95 -7.17 -18.43
C PRO A 165 -6.97 -6.68 -17.37
N PRO A 166 -6.67 -6.69 -16.05
CA PRO A 166 -7.52 -6.07 -15.04
C PRO A 166 -7.79 -4.58 -15.28
N VAL A 167 -6.76 -3.81 -15.64
CA VAL A 167 -6.90 -2.37 -15.91
C VAL A 167 -7.79 -2.12 -17.13
N LEU A 168 -7.54 -2.84 -18.23
CA LEU A 168 -8.38 -2.74 -19.43
C LEU A 168 -9.82 -3.08 -19.11
N ARG A 169 -10.08 -4.18 -18.38
CA ARG A 169 -11.44 -4.57 -17.97
C ARG A 169 -12.13 -3.50 -17.15
N LEU A 170 -11.42 -2.81 -16.25
CA LEU A 170 -11.98 -1.75 -15.42
C LEU A 170 -12.36 -0.52 -16.27
N ILE A 171 -11.46 -0.03 -17.13
CA ILE A 171 -11.68 1.15 -17.97
C ILE A 171 -12.74 0.88 -19.06
N SER A 172 -12.90 -0.39 -19.46
CA SER A 172 -13.98 -0.80 -20.35
C SER A 172 -15.38 -0.70 -19.72
N LYS A 173 -15.51 -0.64 -18.40
CA LYS A 173 -16.82 -0.52 -17.73
C LYS A 173 -17.42 0.87 -17.94
N LYS A 174 -18.72 0.88 -18.28
CA LYS A 174 -19.44 2.10 -18.64
C LYS A 174 -19.47 3.08 -17.46
N GLU A 175 -19.72 2.56 -16.26
CA GLU A 175 -19.80 3.30 -15.01
C GLU A 175 -18.49 4.05 -14.75
N VAL A 176 -17.36 3.35 -14.90
CA VAL A 176 -16.01 3.90 -14.73
C VAL A 176 -15.71 4.96 -15.79
N ARG A 177 -16.09 4.71 -17.05
CA ARG A 177 -15.87 5.68 -18.13
C ARG A 177 -16.70 6.96 -17.93
N THR A 178 -17.93 6.83 -17.43
CA THR A 178 -18.79 7.98 -17.10
C THR A 178 -18.16 8.78 -15.96
N LEU A 179 -17.71 8.11 -14.89
CA LEU A 179 -17.02 8.77 -13.77
C LEU A 179 -15.77 9.53 -14.25
N ILE A 180 -14.93 8.93 -15.09
CA ILE A 180 -13.74 9.58 -15.63
C ILE A 180 -14.10 10.83 -16.45
N LYS A 181 -15.21 10.80 -17.20
CA LYS A 181 -15.68 11.95 -17.99
C LYS A 181 -16.26 13.06 -17.11
N GLU A 182 -16.97 12.71 -16.05
CA GLU A 182 -17.56 13.67 -15.11
C GLU A 182 -16.49 14.37 -14.28
N VAL A 183 -15.43 13.67 -13.87
CA VAL A 183 -14.30 14.26 -13.13
C VAL A 183 -13.42 15.15 -14.01
N LYS A 184 -13.41 14.91 -15.34
CA LYS A 184 -12.64 15.74 -16.30
C LYS A 184 -13.37 17.04 -16.69
N LYS A 185 -14.67 17.14 -16.44
CA LYS A 185 -15.45 18.37 -16.64
C LYS A 185 -15.19 19.35 -15.50
#